data_AF-A0A4V1VJM4-F1
#
_entry.id   AF-A0A4V1VJM4-F1
#
_cell.length_a   1.000
_cell.length_b   1.000
_cell.length_c   1.000
_cell.angle_alpha   90.00
_cell.angle_beta   90.00
_cell.angle_gamma   90.00
#
_symmetry.space_group_name_H-M   'P 1'
#
loop_
_entity.id
_entity.type
_entity.pdbx_description
1 polymer ?
#
loop_
_entity_poly.entity_id
_entity_poly.type
_entity_poly.pdbx_seq_one_letter_code
_entity_poly.pdbx_strand_id
1 'polypeptide(L)'
;MNLRYVAAAGAAALLLTGCQAQPPGAAAVVDGHTISMERADDAAEVYCRLTLVTAQQQGVSTVSNSEVRRQAVSDLVLARVADRLARERDIDVPTSAYTLNAEQRANVARTVSSLPAR
;
A
#
# COMPACT_ATOMS: atom_id res chain seq x y z
N MET A 1 41.71 -23.51 17.32
CA MET A 1 40.37 -22.88 17.14
C MET A 1 40.22 -22.58 15.65
N ASN A 2 39.40 -23.36 14.94
CA ASN A 2 39.52 -23.51 13.48
C ASN A 2 38.97 -22.29 12.72
N LEU A 3 39.81 -21.69 11.88
CA LEU A 3 39.55 -20.51 11.03
C LEU A 3 38.29 -20.65 10.16
N ARG A 4 37.86 -21.88 9.87
CA ARG A 4 36.67 -22.24 9.09
C ARG A 4 35.35 -21.86 9.78
N TYR A 5 35.30 -21.84 11.13
CA TYR A 5 34.09 -21.48 11.87
C TYR A 5 33.88 -19.96 11.94
N VAL A 6 34.96 -19.18 11.90
CA VAL A 6 34.90 -17.70 11.93
C VAL A 6 34.27 -17.15 10.64
N ALA A 7 34.60 -17.74 9.50
CA ALA A 7 34.04 -17.33 8.20
C ALA A 7 32.53 -17.62 8.08
N ALA A 8 32.07 -18.75 8.62
CA ALA A 8 30.65 -19.11 8.59
C ALA A 8 29.79 -18.21 9.51
N ALA A 9 30.31 -17.82 10.67
CA ALA A 9 29.62 -16.91 11.60
C ALA A 9 29.50 -15.48 11.05
N GLY A 10 30.52 -15.00 10.33
CA GLY A 10 30.51 -13.66 9.72
C GLY A 10 29.47 -13.50 8.60
N ALA A 11 29.24 -14.55 7.80
CA ALA A 11 28.24 -14.51 6.72
C ALA A 11 26.79 -14.44 7.24
N ALA A 12 26.50 -15.11 8.37
CA ALA A 12 25.19 -15.04 9.00
C ALA A 12 24.91 -13.65 9.62
N ALA A 13 25.93 -12.98 10.16
CA ALA A 13 25.77 -11.65 10.76
C ALA A 13 25.38 -10.57 9.73
N LEU A 14 25.86 -10.67 8.49
CA LEU A 14 25.47 -9.74 7.40
C LEU A 14 24.00 -9.86 7.02
N LEU A 15 23.42 -11.07 7.08
CA LEU A 15 22.00 -11.30 6.78
C LEU A 15 21.05 -10.70 7.83
N LEU A 16 21.50 -10.52 9.09
CA LEU A 16 20.67 -9.90 10.15
C LEU A 16 20.66 -8.36 10.10
N THR A 17 21.55 -7.72 9.33
CA THR A 17 21.54 -6.25 9.17
C THR A 17 20.45 -5.74 8.21
N GLY A 18 19.62 -6.63 7.67
CA GLY A 18 18.46 -6.30 6.84
C GLY A 18 17.31 -5.62 7.60
N CYS A 19 17.29 -5.69 8.93
CA CYS A 19 16.43 -4.84 9.76
C CYS A 19 17.08 -3.45 9.91
N GLN A 20 17.20 -2.73 8.80
CA GLN A 20 17.58 -1.32 8.84
C GLN A 20 16.56 -0.56 9.69
N ALA A 21 17.03 0.34 10.55
CA ALA A 21 16.17 1.16 11.38
C ALA A 21 15.24 1.98 10.47
N GLN A 22 13.96 1.63 10.46
CA GLN A 22 12.94 2.36 9.74
C GLN A 22 12.94 3.81 10.26
N PRO A 23 12.97 4.83 9.38
CA PRO A 23 12.90 6.22 9.82
C PRO A 23 11.64 6.42 10.68
N PRO A 24 11.75 7.07 11.86
CA PRO A 24 10.56 7.36 12.65
C PRO A 24 9.55 8.15 11.80
N GLY A 25 8.30 7.67 11.76
CA GLY A 25 7.23 8.27 10.96
C GLY A 25 7.07 7.74 9.52
N ALA A 26 7.85 6.73 9.12
CA ALA A 26 7.66 6.01 7.86
C ALA A 26 6.75 4.78 8.05
N ALA A 27 5.69 4.68 7.24
CA ALA A 27 4.85 3.49 7.15
C ALA A 27 5.59 2.35 6.42
N ALA A 28 6.32 2.68 5.35
CA ALA A 28 7.17 1.76 4.61
C ALA A 28 8.27 2.54 3.87
N VAL A 29 9.40 1.89 3.58
CA VAL A 29 10.46 2.44 2.74
C VAL A 29 10.79 1.44 1.64
N VAL A 30 10.76 1.89 0.39
CA VAL A 30 10.97 1.07 -0.80
C VAL A 30 11.96 1.80 -1.72
N ASP A 31 13.15 1.23 -1.94
CA ASP A 31 14.20 1.82 -2.78
C ASP A 31 14.52 3.29 -2.41
N GLY A 32 14.66 3.55 -1.11
CA GLY A 32 14.90 4.91 -0.57
C GLY A 32 13.72 5.86 -0.66
N HIS A 33 12.55 5.42 -1.16
CA HIS A 33 11.31 6.20 -1.14
C HIS A 33 10.51 5.89 0.10
N THR A 34 10.20 6.93 0.86
CA THR A 34 9.41 6.84 2.09
C THR A 34 7.93 6.97 1.79
N ILE A 35 7.15 5.98 2.22
CA ILE A 35 5.70 6.07 2.37
C ILE A 35 5.44 6.61 3.78
N SER A 36 4.87 7.81 3.89
CA SER A 36 4.55 8.42 5.19
C SER A 36 3.36 7.73 5.87
N MET A 37 3.28 7.85 7.19
CA MET A 37 2.11 7.40 7.96
C MET A 37 0.82 8.09 7.49
N GLU A 38 0.87 9.38 7.18
CA GLU A 38 -0.28 10.15 6.66
C GLU A 38 -0.81 9.54 5.35
N ARG A 39 0.07 9.25 4.39
CA ARG A 39 -0.33 8.65 3.11
C ARG A 39 -0.92 7.25 3.27
N ALA A 40 -0.40 6.48 4.24
CA ALA A 40 -0.97 5.18 4.58
C ALA A 40 -2.35 5.31 5.22
N ASP A 41 -2.58 6.33 6.04
CA ASP A 41 -3.86 6.59 6.68
C ASP A 41 -4.92 7.10 5.70
N ASP A 42 -4.56 7.99 4.78
CA ASP A 42 -5.44 8.44 3.70
C ASP A 42 -5.91 7.26 2.83
N ALA A 43 -4.97 6.38 2.47
CA ALA A 43 -5.28 5.17 1.72
C ALA A 43 -6.17 4.22 2.53
N ALA A 44 -5.86 4.01 3.81
CA ALA A 44 -6.65 3.16 4.70
C ALA A 44 -8.08 3.70 4.88
N GLU A 45 -8.27 5.02 4.93
CA GLU A 45 -9.62 5.61 5.01
C GLU A 45 -10.45 5.28 3.77
N VAL A 46 -9.85 5.39 2.58
CA VAL A 46 -10.52 5.03 1.31
C VAL A 46 -10.88 3.54 1.29
N TYR A 47 -9.95 2.66 1.65
CA TYR A 47 -10.21 1.23 1.73
C TYR A 47 -11.27 0.88 2.77
N CYS A 48 -11.26 1.56 3.93
CA CYS A 48 -12.26 1.37 4.97
C CYS A 48 -13.66 1.70 4.43
N ARG A 49 -13.82 2.85 3.77
CA ARG A 49 -15.10 3.23 3.14
C ARG A 49 -15.53 2.19 2.12
N LEU A 50 -14.66 1.79 1.20
CA LEU A 50 -14.99 0.81 0.17
C LEU A 50 -15.38 -0.56 0.77
N THR A 51 -14.65 -0.99 1.81
CA THR A 51 -14.89 -2.28 2.47
C THR A 51 -16.16 -2.26 3.31
N LEU A 52 -16.50 -1.13 3.95
CA LEU A 52 -17.77 -0.98 4.66
C LEU A 52 -18.97 -1.09 3.71
N VAL A 53 -18.87 -0.52 2.50
CA VAL A 53 -19.92 -0.64 1.48
C VAL A 53 -20.15 -2.09 1.09
N THR A 54 -19.07 -2.83 0.81
CA THR A 54 -19.18 -4.24 0.42
C THR A 54 -19.58 -5.14 1.60
N ALA A 55 -19.09 -4.86 2.81
CA ALA A 55 -19.45 -5.59 4.02
C ALA A 55 -20.95 -5.45 4.36
N GLN A 56 -21.51 -4.24 4.26
CA GLN A 56 -22.95 -4.01 4.48
C GLN A 56 -23.82 -4.80 3.49
N GLN A 57 -23.43 -4.86 2.22
CA GLN A 57 -24.13 -5.67 1.21
C GLN A 57 -24.10 -7.17 1.52
N GLN A 58 -23.11 -7.64 2.29
CA GLN A 58 -22.92 -9.02 2.70
C GLN A 58 -23.43 -9.31 4.12
N GLY A 59 -24.07 -8.34 4.78
CA GLY A 59 -24.56 -8.49 6.15
C GLY A 59 -23.47 -8.49 7.24
N VAL A 60 -22.25 -8.08 6.89
CA VAL A 60 -21.12 -7.96 7.81
C VAL A 60 -21.06 -6.54 8.36
N SER A 61 -21.04 -6.40 9.70
CA SER A 61 -21.11 -5.10 10.38
C SER A 61 -19.76 -4.57 10.85
N THR A 62 -18.70 -5.37 10.82
CA THR A 62 -17.38 -4.99 11.34
C THR A 62 -16.27 -5.27 10.33
N VAL A 63 -15.36 -4.30 10.21
CA VAL A 63 -14.16 -4.39 9.37
C VAL A 63 -12.96 -4.14 10.28
N SER A 64 -11.94 -4.99 10.19
CA SER A 64 -10.73 -4.85 10.99
C SER A 64 -9.90 -3.68 10.48
N ASN A 65 -9.73 -2.64 11.31
CA ASN A 65 -8.89 -1.48 10.97
C ASN A 65 -7.42 -1.86 10.76
N SER A 66 -6.90 -2.84 11.51
CA SER A 66 -5.52 -3.30 11.35
C SER A 66 -5.32 -3.99 9.99
N GLU A 67 -6.31 -4.74 9.52
CA GLU A 67 -6.28 -5.41 8.23
C GLU A 67 -6.39 -4.41 7.08
N VAL A 68 -7.30 -3.43 7.19
CA VAL A 68 -7.43 -2.35 6.20
C VAL A 68 -6.15 -1.53 6.09
N ARG A 69 -5.52 -1.17 7.21
CA ARG A 69 -4.23 -0.47 7.20
C ARG A 69 -3.11 -1.32 6.60
N ARG A 70 -3.05 -2.62 6.93
CA ARG A 70 -2.07 -3.55 6.35
C ARG A 70 -2.22 -3.63 4.83
N GLN A 71 -3.45 -3.73 4.34
CA GLN A 71 -3.74 -3.75 2.92
C GLN A 71 -3.33 -2.44 2.23
N ALA A 72 -3.70 -1.29 2.81
CA ALA A 72 -3.34 0.02 2.28
C ALA A 72 -1.83 0.21 2.12
N VAL A 73 -1.03 -0.16 3.14
CA VAL A 73 0.44 -0.10 3.05
C VAL A 73 0.97 -1.05 1.98
N SER A 74 0.46 -2.27 1.92
CA SER A 74 0.87 -3.28 0.93
C SER A 74 0.65 -2.78 -0.51
N ASP A 75 -0.50 -2.15 -0.76
CA ASP A 75 -0.85 -1.63 -2.09
C ASP A 75 -0.04 -0.39 -2.46
N LEU A 76 0.27 0.49 -1.49
CA LEU A 76 1.16 1.63 -1.72
C LEU A 76 2.59 1.18 -2.08
N VAL A 77 3.10 0.13 -1.42
CA VAL A 77 4.38 -0.49 -1.74
C VAL A 77 4.33 -1.10 -3.14
N LEU A 78 3.29 -1.86 -3.46
CA LEU A 78 3.12 -2.47 -4.78
C LEU A 78 3.05 -1.42 -5.90
N ALA A 79 2.28 -0.36 -5.68
CA ALA A 79 2.18 0.76 -6.63
C ALA A 79 3.55 1.39 -6.87
N ARG A 80 4.37 1.58 -5.82
CA ARG A 80 5.72 2.14 -5.96
C ARG A 80 6.64 1.22 -6.76
N VAL A 81 6.56 -0.09 -6.54
CA VAL A 81 7.35 -1.09 -7.29
C VAL A 81 6.90 -1.15 -8.75
N ALA A 82 5.60 -1.15 -9.01
CA ALA A 82 5.02 -1.14 -10.35
C ALA A 82 5.43 0.10 -11.14
N ASP A 83 5.36 1.27 -10.50
CA ASP A 83 5.77 2.56 -11.07
C ASP A 83 7.28 2.62 -11.40
N ARG A 84 8.13 2.01 -10.55
CA ARG A 84 9.55 1.82 -10.88
C ARG A 84 9.71 0.94 -12.13
N LEU A 85 9.07 -0.22 -12.13
CA LEU A 85 9.20 -1.18 -13.24
C LEU A 85 8.68 -0.60 -14.55
N ALA A 86 7.59 0.18 -14.51
CA ALA A 86 7.06 0.88 -15.67
C ALA A 86 8.11 1.83 -16.26
N ARG A 87 8.76 2.67 -15.44
CA ARG A 87 9.85 3.55 -15.89
C ARG A 87 11.05 2.79 -16.45
N GLU A 88 11.48 1.70 -15.81
CA GLU A 88 12.59 0.87 -16.29
C GLU A 88 12.30 0.22 -17.66
N ARG A 89 11.02 0.04 -17.99
CA ARG A 89 10.55 -0.56 -19.24
C ARG A 89 10.01 0.47 -20.23
N ASP A 90 10.18 1.75 -19.94
CA ASP A 90 9.67 2.87 -20.75
C ASP A 90 8.17 2.74 -21.06
N ILE A 91 7.40 2.28 -20.07
CA ILE A 91 5.95 2.16 -20.13
C ILE A 91 5.35 3.42 -19.51
N ASP A 92 4.71 4.24 -20.35
CA ASP A 92 3.91 5.38 -19.92
C ASP A 92 2.42 5.06 -20.08
N VAL A 93 1.65 5.33 -19.02
CA VAL A 93 0.19 5.16 -19.01
C VAL A 93 -0.42 6.55 -18.94
N PRO A 94 -1.05 7.04 -20.03
CA PRO A 94 -1.59 8.39 -20.04
C PRO A 94 -2.71 8.51 -19.01
N THR A 95 -2.80 9.67 -18.37
CA THR A 95 -3.82 9.95 -17.34
C THR A 95 -5.24 9.71 -17.83
N SER A 96 -5.48 9.94 -19.13
CA SER A 96 -6.77 9.64 -19.78
C SER A 96 -7.20 8.18 -19.68
N ALA A 97 -6.28 7.23 -19.47
CA ALA A 97 -6.58 5.81 -19.34
C ALA A 97 -7.25 5.45 -18.00
N TYR A 98 -7.05 6.27 -16.96
CA TYR A 98 -7.59 6.00 -15.60
C TYR A 98 -8.38 7.18 -15.02
N THR A 99 -8.48 8.31 -15.71
CA THR A 99 -9.47 9.34 -15.37
C THR A 99 -10.86 8.92 -15.81
N LEU A 100 -11.81 9.03 -14.89
CA LEU A 100 -13.21 8.86 -15.21
C LEU A 100 -13.66 9.94 -16.20
N ASN A 101 -14.41 9.57 -17.24
CA ASN A 101 -15.12 10.52 -18.08
C ASN A 101 -16.35 11.10 -17.35
N ALA A 102 -17.07 12.03 -17.99
CA ALA A 102 -18.22 12.69 -17.37
C ALA A 102 -19.33 11.71 -16.96
N GLU A 103 -19.62 10.72 -17.81
CA GLU A 103 -20.64 9.70 -17.56
C GLU A 103 -20.24 8.77 -16.41
N GLN A 104 -19.00 8.29 -16.41
CA GLN A 104 -18.45 7.46 -15.34
C GLN A 104 -18.44 8.21 -14.00
N ARG A 105 -18.07 9.50 -13.99
CA ARG A 105 -18.18 10.34 -12.78
C ARG A 105 -19.62 10.45 -12.30
N ALA A 106 -20.58 10.66 -13.20
CA ALA A 106 -21.99 10.72 -12.82
C ALA A 106 -22.50 9.38 -12.25
N ASN A 107 -22.01 8.26 -12.77
CA ASN A 107 -22.35 6.92 -12.27
C ASN A 107 -21.78 6.71 -10.86
N VAL A 108 -20.49 7.01 -10.66
CA VAL A 108 -19.86 6.94 -9.34
C VAL A 108 -20.55 7.88 -8.35
N ALA A 109 -20.85 9.12 -8.75
CA ALA A 109 -21.53 10.07 -7.87
C ALA A 109 -22.91 9.56 -7.41
N ARG A 110 -23.69 8.93 -8.29
CA ARG A 110 -24.96 8.30 -7.92
C ARG A 110 -24.76 7.18 -6.90
N THR A 111 -23.83 6.26 -7.16
CA THR A 111 -23.53 5.16 -6.25
C THR A 111 -23.00 5.64 -4.89
N VAL A 112 -22.11 6.62 -4.88
CA VAL A 112 -21.54 7.19 -3.65
C VAL A 112 -22.59 7.98 -2.87
N SER A 113 -23.49 8.71 -3.54
CA SER A 113 -24.56 9.47 -2.88
C SER A 113 -25.59 8.58 -2.18
N SER A 114 -25.72 7.31 -2.60
CA SER A 114 -26.56 6.32 -1.93
C SER A 114 -25.90 5.64 -0.72
N LEU A 115 -24.63 5.95 -0.44
CA LEU A 115 -23.93 5.42 0.74
C LEU A 115 -24.33 6.23 1.97
N PRO A 116 -24.53 5.58 3.14
CA PRO A 116 -24.88 6.29 4.36
C PRO A 116 -23.82 7.36 4.68
N ALA A 117 -24.26 8.60 4.82
CA ALA A 117 -23.48 9.63 5.50
C ALA A 117 -23.42 9.26 7.00
N ARG A 118 -22.29 9.59 7.63
CA ARG A 118 -22.01 9.31 9.05
C ARG A 118 -23.17 9.61 9.99
#